data_AF-A0A3E0NA87-F1
#
_entry.id   AF-A0A3E0NA87-F1
#
_cell.length_a   1.000
_cell.length_b   1.000
_cell.length_c   1.000
_cell.angle_alpha   90.00
_cell.angle_beta   90.00
_cell.angle_gamma   90.00
#
_symmetry.space_group_name_H-M   'P 1'
#
loop_
_entity.id
_entity.type
_entity.pdbx_description
1 polymer ?
#
loop_
_entity_poly.entity_id
_entity_poly.type
_entity_poly.pdbx_seq_one_letter_code
_entity_poly.pdbx_strand_id
1 'polypeptide(L)'
;MKLREPKNRRGLTLLEVIIASTILTVVVSSITILMRTGREAWQTSNDDHARLEAAHATVRHIVRRVRQANSVSAISGPTDNSGSLSLLMDSGETYVWDHNSGTNEVSFGVTTASSLLGENVSQLTFTGYEADGTTATTTVTDIQSIFVEAQVQLPRDTNGTKTITSWAWVRTW
;
A
#
# COMPACT_ATOMS: atom_id res chain seq x y z
N MET A 1 56.27 3.20 -58.32
CA MET A 1 55.12 2.27 -58.36
C MET A 1 55.22 1.36 -57.15
N LYS A 2 54.42 1.60 -56.09
CA LYS A 2 54.52 0.89 -54.80
C LYS A 2 53.67 -0.40 -54.88
N LEU A 3 54.30 -1.57 -54.78
CA LEU A 3 53.62 -2.86 -54.76
C LEU A 3 52.84 -3.01 -53.44
N ARG A 4 51.54 -3.29 -53.55
CA ARG A 4 50.61 -3.41 -52.42
C ARG A 4 50.69 -4.85 -51.91
N GLU A 5 51.10 -5.04 -50.65
CA GLU A 5 51.18 -6.37 -50.05
C GLU A 5 49.80 -7.06 -50.02
N PRO A 6 49.72 -8.37 -50.36
CA PRO A 6 48.48 -9.12 -50.31
C PRO A 6 48.03 -9.27 -48.85
N LYS A 7 46.94 -8.60 -48.49
CA LYS A 7 46.31 -8.69 -47.18
C LYS A 7 45.79 -10.11 -46.98
N ASN A 8 46.50 -10.91 -46.18
CA ASN A 8 46.17 -12.30 -45.89
C ASN A 8 44.81 -12.38 -45.17
N ARG A 9 43.75 -12.72 -45.90
CA ARG A 9 42.40 -12.86 -45.35
C ARG A 9 42.24 -14.29 -44.83
N ARG A 10 42.43 -14.49 -43.53
CA ARG A 10 42.05 -15.73 -42.86
C ARG A 10 40.51 -15.76 -42.77
N GLY A 11 39.88 -16.69 -43.48
CA GLY A 11 38.44 -16.96 -43.34
C GLY A 11 38.17 -17.71 -42.04
N LEU A 12 37.05 -17.41 -41.38
CA LEU A 12 36.56 -18.18 -40.24
C LEU A 12 36.14 -19.57 -40.71
N THR A 13 36.47 -20.59 -39.94
CA THR A 13 35.99 -21.96 -40.22
C THR A 13 34.50 -22.08 -39.86
N LEU A 14 33.78 -22.94 -40.57
CA LEU A 14 32.35 -23.18 -40.30
C LEU A 14 32.12 -23.66 -38.85
N LEU A 15 33.08 -24.40 -38.29
CA LEU A 15 33.07 -24.83 -36.90
C LEU A 15 33.16 -23.64 -35.92
N GLU A 16 34.06 -22.68 -36.15
CA GLU A 16 34.18 -21.48 -35.31
C GLU A 16 32.90 -20.64 -35.33
N VAL A 17 32.22 -20.55 -36.47
CA VAL A 17 30.94 -19.84 -36.57
C VAL A 17 29.83 -20.54 -35.78
N ILE A 18 29.78 -21.88 -35.81
CA ILE A 18 28.81 -22.67 -35.02
C ILE A 18 29.12 -22.58 -33.51
N ILE A 19 30.39 -22.64 -33.13
CA ILE A 19 30.79 -22.49 -31.72
C ILE A 19 30.47 -21.06 -31.23
N ALA A 20 30.77 -20.04 -32.03
CA ALA A 20 30.46 -18.66 -31.67
C ALA A 20 28.95 -18.41 -31.57
N SER A 21 28.14 -18.96 -32.49
CA SER A 21 26.68 -18.81 -32.45
C SER A 21 26.07 -19.51 -31.26
N THR A 22 26.51 -20.73 -30.93
CA THR A 22 26.03 -21.47 -29.75
C THR A 22 26.37 -20.74 -28.45
N ILE A 23 27.61 -20.25 -28.30
CA ILE A 23 27.99 -19.42 -27.14
C ILE A 23 27.11 -18.17 -27.05
N LEU A 24 26.88 -17.47 -28.18
CA LEU A 24 26.02 -16.29 -28.20
C LEU A 24 24.58 -16.63 -27.76
N THR A 25 24.02 -17.75 -28.22
CA THR A 25 22.67 -18.17 -27.81
C THR A 25 22.58 -18.49 -26.32
N VAL A 26 23.60 -19.14 -25.74
CA VAL A 26 23.66 -19.41 -24.30
C VAL A 26 23.76 -18.11 -23.49
N VAL A 27 24.56 -17.15 -23.94
CA VAL A 27 24.67 -15.84 -23.29
C VAL A 27 23.35 -15.07 -23.36
N VAL A 28 22.71 -15.00 -24.53
CA VAL A 28 21.43 -14.29 -24.71
C VAL A 28 20.30 -14.93 -23.89
N SER A 29 20.24 -16.27 -23.84
CA SER A 29 19.24 -16.97 -23.01
C SER A 29 19.44 -16.67 -21.51
N SER A 30 20.69 -16.64 -21.04
CA SER A 30 21.03 -16.30 -19.65
C SER A 30 20.62 -14.86 -19.31
N ILE A 31 20.89 -13.90 -20.20
CA ILE A 31 20.47 -12.49 -20.03
C ILE A 31 18.95 -12.37 -19.99
N THR A 32 18.24 -13.13 -20.82
CA THR A 32 16.77 -13.09 -20.88
C THR A 32 16.14 -13.54 -19.55
N ILE A 33 16.69 -14.59 -18.93
CA ILE A 33 16.23 -15.06 -17.61
C ILE A 33 16.49 -13.98 -16.55
N LEU A 34 17.68 -13.39 -16.53
CA LEU A 34 18.02 -12.31 -15.59
C LEU A 34 17.10 -11.09 -15.73
N MET A 35 16.81 -10.67 -16.96
CA MET A 35 15.89 -9.55 -17.22
C MET A 35 14.47 -9.86 -16.76
N ARG A 36 14.00 -11.10 -16.97
CA ARG A 36 12.68 -11.53 -16.49
C ARG A 36 12.60 -11.49 -14.97
N THR A 37 13.56 -12.10 -14.28
CA THR A 37 13.60 -12.09 -12.81
C THR A 37 13.73 -10.68 -12.25
N GLY A 38 14.55 -9.82 -12.89
CA GLY A 38 14.68 -8.41 -12.50
C GLY A 38 13.36 -7.64 -12.62
N ARG A 39 12.60 -7.86 -13.70
CA ARG A 39 11.28 -7.24 -13.91
C ARG A 39 10.26 -7.73 -12.88
N GLU A 40 10.20 -9.04 -12.63
CA GLU A 40 9.30 -9.62 -11.64
C GLU A 40 9.59 -9.05 -10.24
N ALA A 41 10.86 -9.01 -9.82
CA ALA A 41 11.26 -8.43 -8.54
C ALA A 41 10.92 -6.94 -8.42
N TRP A 42 11.15 -6.17 -9.49
CA TRP A 42 10.79 -4.75 -9.52
C TRP A 42 9.27 -4.55 -9.42
N GLN A 43 8.48 -5.34 -10.15
CA GLN A 43 7.03 -5.27 -10.12
C GLN A 43 6.48 -5.57 -8.72
N THR A 44 6.94 -6.64 -8.07
CA THR A 44 6.55 -6.95 -6.68
C THR A 44 6.90 -5.81 -5.73
N SER A 45 8.10 -5.23 -5.85
CA SER A 45 8.49 -4.09 -5.01
C SER A 45 7.62 -2.85 -5.24
N ASN A 46 7.23 -2.60 -6.49
CA ASN A 46 6.35 -1.48 -6.83
C ASN A 46 4.93 -1.69 -6.29
N ASP A 47 4.41 -2.91 -6.40
CA ASP A 47 3.10 -3.28 -5.85
C ASP A 47 3.07 -3.12 -4.33
N ASP A 48 4.13 -3.53 -3.62
CA ASP A 48 4.27 -3.32 -2.17
C ASP A 48 4.22 -1.82 -1.81
N HIS A 49 4.91 -0.98 -2.59
CA HIS A 49 4.92 0.47 -2.37
C HIS A 49 3.54 1.10 -2.58
N ALA A 50 2.84 0.69 -3.64
CA ALA A 50 1.49 1.18 -3.92
C ALA A 50 0.51 0.86 -2.77
N ARG A 51 0.59 -0.36 -2.20
CA ARG A 51 -0.24 -0.76 -1.05
C ARG A 51 0.05 0.05 0.21
N LEU A 52 1.34 0.30 0.50
CA LEU A 52 1.74 1.13 1.64
C LEU A 52 1.28 2.59 1.47
N GLU A 53 1.40 3.14 0.25
CA GLU A 53 0.95 4.49 -0.04
C GLU A 53 -0.58 4.61 0.10
N ALA A 54 -1.34 3.63 -0.39
CA ALA A 54 -2.79 3.59 -0.23
C ALA A 54 -3.22 3.58 1.24
N ALA A 55 -2.55 2.78 2.08
CA ALA A 55 -2.82 2.77 3.52
C ALA A 55 -2.42 4.07 4.22
N HIS A 56 -1.27 4.66 3.87
CA HIS A 56 -0.86 5.97 4.38
C HIS A 56 -1.84 7.08 3.97
N ALA A 57 -2.30 7.09 2.72
CA ALA A 57 -3.29 8.04 2.22
C ALA A 57 -4.61 7.91 2.98
N THR A 58 -5.07 6.67 3.21
CA THR A 58 -6.28 6.37 3.98
C THR A 58 -6.19 6.90 5.40
N VAL A 59 -5.13 6.55 6.14
CA VAL A 59 -4.91 7.01 7.52
C VAL A 59 -4.80 8.54 7.58
N ARG A 60 -4.05 9.15 6.65
CA ARG A 60 -3.91 10.61 6.58
C ARG A 60 -5.24 11.31 6.30
N HIS A 61 -6.06 10.74 5.41
CA HIS A 61 -7.37 11.26 5.10
C HIS A 61 -8.28 11.21 6.34
N ILE A 62 -8.34 10.06 7.03
CA ILE A 62 -9.13 9.90 8.26
C ILE A 62 -8.68 10.92 9.32
N VAL A 63 -7.39 10.96 9.65
CA VAL A 63 -6.83 11.86 10.68
C VAL A 63 -7.14 13.32 10.37
N ARG A 64 -7.07 13.73 9.10
CA ARG A 64 -7.41 15.09 8.68
C ARG A 64 -8.88 15.42 8.96
N ARG A 65 -9.79 14.47 8.73
CA ARG A 65 -11.23 14.66 8.98
C ARG A 65 -11.58 14.58 10.46
N VAL A 66 -10.95 13.68 11.22
CA VAL A 66 -11.09 13.61 12.69
C VAL A 66 -10.76 14.94 13.35
N ARG A 67 -9.66 15.60 12.93
CA ARG A 67 -9.28 16.92 13.47
C ARG A 67 -10.26 18.05 13.13
N GLN A 68 -11.14 17.83 12.15
CA GLN A 68 -12.17 18.79 11.73
C GLN A 68 -13.56 18.41 12.26
N ALA A 69 -13.71 17.22 12.84
CA ALA A 69 -14.97 16.73 13.37
C ALA A 69 -15.32 17.43 14.68
N ASN A 70 -16.62 17.62 14.87
CA ASN A 70 -17.18 18.17 16.09
C ASN A 70 -17.33 17.09 17.17
N SER A 71 -17.80 15.90 16.77
CA SER A 71 -17.93 14.75 17.67
C SER A 71 -17.90 13.43 16.90
N VAL A 72 -17.69 12.33 17.63
CA VAL A 72 -17.85 10.97 17.12
C VAL A 72 -19.32 10.59 17.21
N SER A 73 -19.90 10.04 16.14
CA SER A 73 -21.29 9.55 16.15
C SER A 73 -21.39 8.03 16.26
N ALA A 74 -20.40 7.30 15.73
CA ALA A 74 -20.25 5.86 15.92
C ALA A 74 -18.79 5.45 15.72
N ILE A 75 -18.35 4.40 16.41
CA ILE A 75 -17.04 3.79 16.25
C ILE A 75 -17.20 2.28 16.44
N SER A 76 -16.51 1.48 15.64
CA SER A 76 -16.40 0.03 15.85
C SER A 76 -15.64 -0.29 17.14
N GLY A 77 -15.80 -1.51 17.64
CA GLY A 77 -15.01 -1.98 18.78
C GLY A 77 -13.51 -2.03 18.46
N PRO A 78 -12.63 -1.94 19.47
CA PRO A 78 -11.17 -1.93 19.26
C PRO A 78 -10.61 -3.26 18.74
N THR A 79 -11.38 -4.35 18.86
CA THR A 79 -11.01 -5.69 18.35
C THR A 79 -11.65 -6.00 17.00
N ASP A 80 -12.39 -5.05 16.41
CA ASP A 80 -13.03 -5.23 15.11
C ASP A 80 -12.02 -4.91 14.00
N ASN A 81 -11.63 -5.95 13.28
CA ASN A 81 -10.68 -5.85 12.16
C ASN A 81 -11.30 -5.20 10.91
N SER A 82 -12.63 -5.13 10.85
CA SER A 82 -13.44 -4.43 9.85
C SER A 82 -13.97 -3.13 10.43
N GLY A 83 -13.04 -2.28 10.87
CA GLY A 83 -13.38 -1.07 11.60
C GLY A 83 -14.25 -0.11 10.80
N SER A 84 -15.21 0.48 11.49
CA SER A 84 -16.06 1.56 10.97
C SER A 84 -15.99 2.76 11.90
N LEU A 85 -16.09 3.95 11.32
CA LEU A 85 -16.05 5.21 12.03
C LEU A 85 -17.07 6.17 11.41
N SER A 86 -17.89 6.80 12.24
CA SER A 86 -18.77 7.89 11.84
C SER A 86 -18.49 9.13 12.69
N LEU A 87 -18.35 10.27 12.03
CA LEU A 87 -18.04 11.56 12.65
C LEU A 87 -19.08 12.59 12.26
N LEU A 88 -19.52 13.39 13.23
CA LEU A 88 -20.35 14.56 12.96
C LEU A 88 -19.44 15.77 12.68
N MET A 89 -19.59 16.35 11.50
CA MET A 89 -18.84 17.53 11.08
C MET A 89 -19.55 18.81 11.55
N ASP A 90 -18.82 19.93 11.57
CA ASP A 90 -19.39 21.26 11.89
C ASP A 90 -20.50 21.70 10.90
N SER A 91 -20.47 21.18 9.67
CA SER A 91 -21.54 21.39 8.68
C SER A 91 -22.86 20.67 9.01
N GLY A 92 -22.88 19.80 10.02
CA GLY A 92 -24.00 18.91 10.34
C GLY A 92 -24.03 17.61 9.52
N GLU A 93 -23.14 17.45 8.55
CA GLU A 93 -22.99 16.20 7.79
C GLU A 93 -22.28 15.13 8.63
N THR A 94 -22.69 13.86 8.47
CA THR A 94 -22.00 12.73 9.09
C THR A 94 -21.06 12.09 8.07
N TYR A 95 -19.77 12.05 8.36
CA TYR A 95 -18.76 11.41 7.51
C TYR A 95 -18.55 9.99 8.00
N VAL A 96 -18.58 9.02 7.09
CA VAL A 96 -18.53 7.59 7.41
C VAL A 96 -17.37 6.93 6.70
N TRP A 97 -16.63 6.11 7.44
CA TRP A 97 -15.63 5.16 6.95
C TRP A 97 -16.07 3.75 7.30
N ASP A 98 -15.86 2.84 6.37
CA ASP A 98 -16.17 1.43 6.54
C ASP A 98 -15.09 0.58 5.87
N HIS A 99 -14.58 -0.42 6.56
CA HIS A 99 -13.58 -1.34 6.03
C HIS A 99 -14.17 -2.73 5.84
N ASN A 100 -14.13 -3.22 4.60
CA ASN A 100 -14.55 -4.57 4.27
C ASN A 100 -13.33 -5.51 4.28
N SER A 101 -13.22 -6.36 5.31
CA SER A 101 -12.14 -7.36 5.41
C SER A 101 -12.23 -8.47 4.37
N GLY A 102 -13.39 -8.67 3.74
CA GLY A 102 -13.56 -9.61 2.64
C GLY A 102 -12.94 -9.14 1.33
N THR A 103 -12.95 -7.83 1.06
CA THR A 103 -12.38 -7.23 -0.16
C THR A 103 -11.09 -6.45 0.07
N ASN A 104 -10.71 -6.19 1.32
CA ASN A 104 -9.59 -5.33 1.72
C ASN A 104 -9.74 -3.87 1.23
N GLU A 105 -10.98 -3.41 1.15
CA GLU A 105 -11.33 -2.07 0.67
C GLU A 105 -11.81 -1.21 1.84
N VAL A 106 -11.36 0.03 1.85
CA VAL A 106 -11.84 1.08 2.75
C VAL A 106 -12.71 2.02 1.92
N SER A 107 -13.96 2.14 2.30
CA SER A 107 -14.90 3.08 1.69
C SER A 107 -15.08 4.31 2.56
N PHE A 108 -15.43 5.42 1.92
CA PHE A 108 -15.72 6.71 2.52
C PHE A 108 -16.98 7.32 1.89
N GLY A 109 -17.73 8.10 2.67
CA GLY A 109 -18.81 8.92 2.14
C GLY A 109 -19.50 9.75 3.20
N VAL A 110 -20.57 10.43 2.79
CA VAL A 110 -21.44 11.22 3.66
C VAL A 110 -22.70 10.41 3.93
N THR A 111 -23.05 10.21 5.19
CA THR A 111 -24.14 9.35 5.70
C THR A 111 -23.92 7.85 5.46
N THR A 112 -23.32 7.47 4.33
CA THR A 112 -22.97 6.09 3.97
C THR A 112 -21.62 6.04 3.29
N ALA A 113 -20.80 5.03 3.60
CA ALA A 113 -19.50 4.80 2.96
C ALA A 113 -19.67 4.12 1.59
N SER A 114 -19.86 4.92 0.53
CA SER A 114 -20.17 4.41 -0.82
C SER A 114 -19.05 4.59 -1.85
N SER A 115 -18.00 5.36 -1.54
CA SER A 115 -16.89 5.62 -2.44
C SER A 115 -15.64 4.92 -1.96
N LEU A 116 -14.96 4.18 -2.83
CA LEU A 116 -13.65 3.61 -2.52
C LEU A 116 -12.66 4.73 -2.17
N LEU A 117 -12.01 4.59 -1.01
CA LEU A 117 -10.95 5.49 -0.52
C LEU A 117 -9.57 4.85 -0.64
N GLY A 118 -9.48 3.56 -0.35
CA GLY A 118 -8.24 2.81 -0.39
C GLY A 118 -8.49 1.32 -0.56
N GLU A 119 -7.53 0.63 -1.15
CA GLU A 119 -7.56 -0.81 -1.40
C GLU A 119 -6.33 -1.47 -0.79
N ASN A 120 -6.36 -2.80 -0.66
CA ASN A 120 -5.29 -3.61 -0.09
C ASN A 120 -4.96 -3.28 1.38
N VAL A 121 -5.93 -2.76 2.12
CA VAL A 121 -5.85 -2.60 3.58
C VAL A 121 -6.41 -3.88 4.20
N SER A 122 -5.56 -4.70 4.81
CA SER A 122 -5.96 -6.01 5.36
C SER A 122 -6.76 -5.89 6.66
N GLN A 123 -6.48 -4.83 7.43
CA GLN A 123 -7.15 -4.55 8.70
C GLN A 123 -7.21 -3.04 8.88
N LEU A 124 -8.34 -2.53 9.33
CA LEU A 124 -8.47 -1.15 9.79
C LEU A 124 -9.17 -1.19 11.14
N THR A 125 -8.52 -0.72 12.20
CA THR A 125 -9.12 -0.65 13.53
C THR A 125 -9.13 0.79 14.03
N PHE A 126 -10.16 1.07 14.83
CA PHE A 126 -10.34 2.35 15.49
C PHE A 126 -10.44 2.10 16.99
N THR A 127 -9.72 2.88 17.77
CA THR A 127 -9.86 2.89 19.23
C THR A 127 -10.12 4.32 19.68
N GLY A 128 -11.28 4.54 20.29
CA GLY A 128 -11.63 5.79 20.94
C GLY A 128 -11.02 5.85 22.34
N TYR A 129 -10.53 7.02 22.72
CA TYR A 129 -9.97 7.31 24.04
C TYR A 129 -10.63 8.55 24.64
N GLU A 130 -10.74 8.55 25.97
CA GLU A 130 -11.23 9.68 26.76
C GLU A 130 -10.27 10.88 26.71
N ALA A 131 -10.61 11.94 27.44
CA ALA A 131 -9.83 13.18 27.57
C ALA A 131 -8.38 12.95 28.05
N ASP A 132 -8.16 11.87 28.80
CA ASP A 132 -6.83 11.49 29.30
C ASP A 132 -5.91 10.92 28.20
N GLY A 133 -6.47 10.56 27.04
CA GLY A 133 -5.74 9.94 25.93
C GLY A 133 -5.25 8.52 26.22
N THR A 134 -5.70 7.89 27.31
CA THR A 134 -5.23 6.55 27.74
C THR A 134 -6.36 5.58 28.08
N THR A 135 -7.49 6.07 28.55
CA THR A 135 -8.66 5.24 28.86
C THR A 135 -9.45 5.01 27.59
N ALA A 136 -9.42 3.77 27.09
CA ALA A 136 -10.19 3.38 25.92
C ALA A 136 -11.69 3.35 26.23
N THR A 137 -12.52 3.92 25.36
CA THR A 137 -13.97 3.97 25.54
C THR A 137 -14.69 3.77 24.21
N THR A 138 -15.87 3.16 24.27
CA THR A 138 -16.81 3.06 23.15
C THR A 138 -17.98 4.04 23.30
N THR A 139 -18.05 4.77 24.41
CA THR A 139 -19.09 5.78 24.65
C THR A 139 -18.79 7.01 23.83
N VAL A 140 -19.55 7.24 22.77
CA VAL A 140 -19.28 8.28 21.75
C VAL A 140 -19.16 9.70 22.29
N THR A 141 -19.83 10.03 23.41
CA THR A 141 -19.76 11.34 24.06
C THR A 141 -18.46 11.58 24.80
N ASP A 142 -17.76 10.52 25.18
CA ASP A 142 -16.57 10.59 26.02
C ASP A 142 -15.29 10.53 25.18
N ILE A 143 -15.40 10.16 23.90
CA ILE A 143 -14.27 10.06 22.97
C ILE A 143 -13.74 11.47 22.62
N GLN A 144 -12.50 11.74 23.03
CA GLN A 144 -11.78 12.99 22.69
C GLN A 144 -10.59 12.75 21.78
N SER A 145 -10.07 11.52 21.72
CA SER A 145 -9.03 11.14 20.77
C SER A 145 -9.30 9.78 20.15
N ILE A 146 -8.80 9.59 18.93
CA ILE A 146 -8.95 8.36 18.16
C ILE A 146 -7.56 7.89 17.74
N PHE A 147 -7.27 6.65 18.06
CA PHE A 147 -6.18 5.90 17.50
C PHE A 147 -6.66 5.11 16.29
N VAL A 148 -5.96 5.28 15.18
CA VAL A 148 -6.24 4.61 13.92
C VAL A 148 -5.07 3.68 13.62
N GLU A 149 -5.36 2.42 13.37
CA GLU A 149 -4.38 1.43 12.94
C GLU A 149 -4.84 0.80 11.63
N ALA A 150 -3.99 0.89 10.60
CA ALA A 150 -4.21 0.25 9.32
C ALA A 150 -3.08 -0.76 9.07
N GLN A 151 -3.44 -2.00 8.76
CA GLN A 151 -2.50 -3.04 8.38
C GLN A 151 -2.56 -3.31 6.88
N VAL A 152 -1.42 -3.60 6.30
CA VAL A 152 -1.26 -4.03 4.90
C VAL A 152 -0.46 -5.32 4.87
N GLN A 153 -0.88 -6.26 4.04
CA GLN A 153 -0.11 -7.45 3.73
C GLN A 153 0.79 -7.21 2.51
N LEU A 154 2.08 -7.46 2.69
CA LEU A 154 3.12 -7.39 1.66
C LEU A 154 3.39 -8.80 1.13
N PRO A 155 2.99 -9.14 -0.12
CA PRO A 155 3.11 -10.49 -0.66
C PRO A 155 4.56 -10.97 -0.81
N ARG A 156 5.53 -10.04 -0.88
CA ARG A 156 6.95 -10.37 -1.01
C ARG A 156 7.48 -11.18 0.15
N ASP A 157 7.02 -10.86 1.36
CA ASP A 157 7.47 -11.48 2.59
C ASP A 157 6.42 -12.51 3.02
N THR A 158 6.83 -13.74 3.35
CA THR A 158 5.89 -14.75 3.85
C THR A 158 5.25 -14.26 5.14
N ASN A 159 3.95 -13.98 5.10
CA ASN A 159 3.20 -13.32 6.19
C ASN A 159 3.75 -11.92 6.56
N GLY A 160 4.38 -11.23 5.61
CA GLY A 160 4.84 -9.86 5.82
C GLY A 160 3.65 -8.94 5.99
N THR A 161 3.52 -8.36 7.18
CA THR A 161 2.56 -7.30 7.43
C THR A 161 3.28 -6.03 7.83
N LYS A 162 2.70 -4.89 7.44
CA LYS A 162 3.10 -3.57 7.93
C LYS A 162 1.90 -2.91 8.54
N THR A 163 2.11 -2.34 9.72
CA THR A 163 1.09 -1.61 10.46
C THR A 163 1.45 -0.13 10.44
N ILE A 164 0.49 0.69 10.02
CA ILE A 164 0.56 2.15 10.01
C ILE A 164 -0.40 2.65 11.08
N THR A 165 0.13 3.35 12.06
CA THR A 165 -0.64 3.87 13.19
C THR A 165 -0.65 5.38 13.19
N SER A 166 -1.74 6.00 13.62
CA SER A 166 -1.80 7.44 13.84
C SER A 166 -2.78 7.81 14.95
N TRP A 167 -2.52 8.95 15.58
CA TRP A 167 -3.35 9.54 16.62
C TRP A 167 -3.98 10.85 16.13
N ALA A 168 -5.24 11.05 16.45
CA ALA A 168 -5.97 12.28 16.14
C ALA A 168 -6.86 12.69 17.31
N TRP A 169 -6.74 13.94 17.73
CA TRP A 169 -7.67 14.57 18.67
C TRP A 169 -8.89 15.07 17.91
N VAL A 170 -10.07 14.81 18.46
CA VAL A 170 -11.34 15.38 18.01
C VAL A 170 -11.42 16.81 18.53
N ARG A 171 -11.96 17.74 17.74
CA ARG A 171 -12.08 19.12 18.17
C ARG A 171 -13.27 19.27 19.12
N THR A 172 -13.07 18.95 20.38
CA THR A 172 -14.10 19.16 21.42
C THR A 172 -13.98 20.58 21.96
N TRP A 173 -15.08 21.33 21.98
CA TRP A 173 -15.22 22.64 22.61
C TRP A 173 -15.95 22.53 23.96
#